data_AF-A0A7C0ZYE9-F1
#
_entry.id   AF-A0A7C0ZYE9-F1
#
_cell.length_a   1.000
_cell.length_b   1.000
_cell.length_c   1.000
_cell.angle_alpha   90.00
_cell.angle_beta   90.00
_cell.angle_gamma   90.00
#
_symmetry.space_group_name_H-M   'P 1'
#
loop_
_entity.id
_entity.type
_entity.pdbx_description
1 polymer ?
#
loop_
_entity_poly.entity_id
_entity_poly.type
_entity_poly.pdbx_seq_one_letter_code
_entity_poly.pdbx_strand_id
1 'polypeptide(L)'
;GHNLGRVYYQGQAAPDTGVPGEVGGESKRRLLRAPAEGKIVPLHSIGDIVKAGELIAEVEGVPLRAEISGVLRGLIYPQTWVTKGMKVGDIDPRGIREYCFTVSDKARSIGGAVLEAICAYLNKK
;
A
#
# COMPACT_ATOMS: atom_id res chain seq x y z
N GLY A 1 11.54 -7.10 -2.59
CA GLY A 1 12.90 -6.88 -3.11
C GLY A 1 13.81 -7.94 -2.53
N HIS A 2 14.93 -8.25 -3.18
CA HIS A 2 15.77 -9.40 -2.84
C HIS A 2 16.27 -9.44 -1.37
N ASN A 3 16.40 -8.28 -0.73
CA ASN A 3 16.86 -8.19 0.67
C ASN A 3 15.71 -8.04 1.69
N LEU A 4 14.45 -8.09 1.26
CA LEU A 4 13.31 -7.89 2.17
C LEU A 4 13.20 -9.05 3.15
N GLY A 5 13.11 -8.75 4.45
CA GLY A 5 13.10 -9.77 5.50
C GLY A 5 14.49 -10.32 5.84
N ARG A 6 15.57 -9.75 5.32
CA ARG A 6 16.92 -10.15 5.76
C ARG A 6 17.21 -9.55 7.14
N VAL A 7 17.61 -10.39 8.09
CA VAL A 7 18.04 -9.97 9.43
C VAL A 7 19.49 -9.48 9.36
N TYR A 8 19.74 -8.27 9.86
CA TYR A 8 21.07 -7.70 10.00
C TYR A 8 21.38 -7.53 11.50
N TYR A 9 22.43 -8.20 11.98
CA TYR A 9 22.92 -8.03 13.36
C TYR A 9 23.96 -6.91 13.50
N GLN A 10 24.51 -6.46 12.37
CA GLN A 10 25.45 -5.35 12.26
C GLN A 10 25.08 -4.54 11.01
N GLY A 11 25.27 -3.21 11.08
CA GLY A 11 24.89 -2.28 10.02
C GLY A 11 23.48 -1.71 10.22
N GLN A 12 22.84 -1.29 9.13
CA GLN A 12 21.55 -0.61 9.15
C GLN A 12 20.69 -1.03 7.95
N ALA A 13 19.39 -0.73 8.04
CA ALA A 13 18.47 -0.89 6.92
C ALA A 13 18.88 0.02 5.73
N ALA A 14 18.45 -0.35 4.53
CA ALA A 14 18.60 0.51 3.36
C ALA A 14 17.88 1.86 3.60
N PRO A 15 18.42 2.99 3.12
CA PRO A 15 17.80 4.29 3.28
C PRO A 15 16.44 4.35 2.58
N ASP A 16 15.51 5.12 3.15
CA ASP A 16 14.21 5.36 2.52
C ASP A 16 14.39 6.26 1.28
N THR A 17 14.03 5.73 0.12
CA THR A 17 14.11 6.46 -1.16
C THR A 17 12.87 7.32 -1.41
N GLY A 18 11.80 7.14 -0.63
CA GLY A 18 10.48 7.73 -0.88
C GLY A 18 9.80 7.22 -2.15
N VAL A 19 10.42 6.27 -2.88
CA VAL A 19 9.87 5.69 -4.10
C VAL A 19 9.15 4.39 -3.77
N PRO A 20 7.84 4.29 -4.05
CA PRO A 20 7.10 3.05 -3.83
C PRO A 20 7.69 1.92 -4.68
N GLY A 21 7.88 0.75 -4.06
CA GLY A 21 8.29 -0.44 -4.79
C GLY A 21 7.29 -0.82 -5.88
N GLU A 22 7.81 -1.25 -7.03
CA GLU A 22 7.02 -1.64 -8.19
C GLU A 22 6.13 -2.85 -7.91
N VAL A 23 4.94 -2.83 -8.51
CA VAL A 23 3.99 -3.95 -8.54
C VAL A 23 3.41 -4.00 -9.94
N GLY A 24 3.61 -5.11 -10.68
CA GLY A 24 3.06 -5.27 -12.03
C GLY A 24 3.49 -4.19 -13.02
N GLY A 25 4.72 -3.68 -12.93
CA GLY A 25 5.24 -2.62 -13.80
C GLY A 25 4.87 -1.19 -13.37
N GLU A 26 4.06 -1.02 -12.32
CA GLU A 26 3.63 0.30 -11.83
C GLU A 26 4.20 0.61 -10.44
N SER A 27 4.61 1.87 -10.24
CA SER A 27 5.14 2.36 -8.96
C SER A 27 4.28 3.47 -8.36
N LYS A 28 4.48 4.73 -8.77
CA LYS A 28 3.81 5.90 -8.20
C LYS A 28 2.33 6.00 -8.57
N ARG A 29 2.00 5.72 -9.84
CA ARG A 29 0.64 5.85 -10.41
C ARG A 29 -0.39 4.93 -9.76
N ARG A 30 0.08 3.88 -9.10
CA ARG A 30 -0.77 2.95 -8.35
C ARG A 30 -1.28 3.55 -7.03
N LEU A 31 -0.67 4.63 -6.54
CA LEU A 31 -1.04 5.24 -5.27
C LEU A 31 -2.14 6.27 -5.48
N LEU A 32 -3.19 6.19 -4.68
CA LEU A 32 -4.23 7.22 -4.62
C LEU A 32 -3.80 8.29 -3.62
N ARG A 33 -3.82 9.55 -4.05
CA ARG A 33 -3.47 10.71 -3.21
C ARG A 33 -4.62 11.70 -3.16
N ALA A 34 -4.91 12.24 -1.98
CA ALA A 34 -5.98 13.19 -1.79
C ALA A 34 -5.80 14.44 -2.67
N PRO A 35 -6.80 14.83 -3.49
CA PRO A 35 -6.68 15.97 -4.39
C PRO A 35 -6.79 17.32 -3.66
N ALA A 36 -7.41 17.33 -2.47
CA ALA A 36 -7.66 18.47 -1.61
C ALA A 36 -7.51 18.07 -0.14
N GLU A 37 -7.69 19.03 0.76
CA GLU A 37 -7.83 18.79 2.20
C GLU A 37 -9.31 18.68 2.61
N GLY A 38 -9.58 17.92 3.66
CA GLY A 38 -10.92 17.76 4.24
C GLY A 38 -11.34 16.30 4.38
N LYS A 39 -12.65 16.02 4.49
CA LYS A 39 -13.15 14.66 4.68
C LYS A 39 -13.24 13.90 3.38
N ILE A 40 -12.71 12.68 3.38
CA ILE A 40 -12.83 11.76 2.25
C ILE A 40 -14.13 10.95 2.29
N VAL A 41 -14.80 10.86 1.15
CA VAL A 41 -15.99 10.05 0.91
C VAL A 41 -15.66 8.99 -0.16
N PRO A 42 -15.37 7.74 0.24
CA PRO A 42 -15.24 6.62 -0.67
C PRO A 42 -16.49 6.35 -1.50
N LEU A 43 -16.30 6.02 -2.78
CA LEU A 43 -17.36 5.53 -3.67
C LEU A 43 -17.15 4.06 -4.07
N HIS A 44 -15.96 3.52 -3.79
CA HIS A 44 -15.59 2.13 -4.00
C HIS A 44 -15.09 1.49 -2.70
N SER A 45 -15.08 0.16 -2.70
CA SER A 45 -14.59 -0.67 -1.60
C SER A 45 -13.31 -1.42 -1.98
N ILE A 46 -12.53 -1.80 -0.97
CA ILE A 46 -11.37 -2.68 -1.17
C ILE A 46 -11.84 -4.00 -1.81
N GLY A 47 -11.18 -4.39 -2.90
CA GLY A 47 -11.51 -5.56 -3.69
C GLY A 47 -12.29 -5.26 -4.97
N ASP A 48 -12.75 -4.02 -5.17
CA ASP A 48 -13.42 -3.60 -6.40
C ASP A 48 -12.42 -3.52 -7.57
N ILE A 49 -12.86 -3.94 -8.76
CA ILE A 49 -12.12 -3.74 -10.01
C ILE A 49 -12.47 -2.36 -10.54
N VAL A 50 -11.45 -1.56 -10.87
CA VAL A 50 -11.60 -0.18 -11.34
C VAL A 50 -10.80 0.05 -12.61
N LYS A 51 -11.25 0.98 -13.44
CA LYS A 51 -10.58 1.40 -14.68
C LYS A 51 -9.87 2.73 -14.48
N ALA A 52 -8.82 2.96 -15.26
CA ALA A 52 -8.19 4.29 -15.33
C ALA A 52 -9.22 5.37 -15.67
N GLY A 53 -9.18 6.49 -14.93
CA GLY A 53 -10.13 7.60 -15.03
C GLY A 53 -11.40 7.45 -14.17
N GLU A 54 -11.67 6.26 -13.63
CA GLU A 54 -12.83 5.99 -12.79
C GLU A 54 -12.76 6.76 -11.47
N LEU A 55 -13.91 7.23 -10.99
CA LEU A 55 -14.01 8.02 -9.77
C LEU A 55 -14.01 7.10 -8.55
N ILE A 56 -12.99 7.21 -7.70
CA ILE A 56 -12.78 6.30 -6.56
C ILE A 56 -13.37 6.85 -5.26
N ALA A 57 -13.22 8.15 -5.06
CA ALA A 57 -13.68 8.87 -3.88
C ALA A 57 -13.78 10.36 -4.17
N GLU A 58 -14.29 11.11 -3.22
CA GLU A 58 -14.27 12.58 -3.23
C GLU A 58 -13.66 13.11 -1.94
N VAL A 59 -13.02 14.27 -1.99
CA VAL A 59 -12.57 15.01 -0.79
C VAL A 59 -13.18 16.39 -0.86
N GLU A 60 -14.13 16.70 0.02
CA GLU A 60 -14.92 17.95 0.00
C GLU A 60 -15.48 18.26 -1.41
N GLY A 61 -16.02 17.24 -2.08
CA GLY A 61 -16.56 17.34 -3.44
C GLY A 61 -15.51 17.39 -4.57
N VAL A 62 -14.21 17.38 -4.25
CA VAL A 62 -13.15 17.30 -5.26
C VAL A 62 -12.92 15.84 -5.66
N PRO A 63 -13.05 15.47 -6.96
CA PRO A 63 -12.99 14.09 -7.40
C PRO A 63 -11.58 13.50 -7.33
N LEU A 64 -11.45 12.32 -6.72
CA LEU A 64 -10.25 11.48 -6.74
C LEU A 64 -10.46 10.34 -7.74
N ARG A 65 -9.69 10.34 -8.84
CA ARG A 65 -9.80 9.36 -9.92
C ARG A 65 -8.61 8.40 -9.93
N ALA A 66 -8.84 7.18 -10.42
CA ALA A 66 -7.79 6.19 -10.63
C ALA A 66 -6.87 6.58 -11.81
N GLU A 67 -5.55 6.54 -11.63
CA GLU A 67 -4.59 6.78 -12.72
C GLU A 67 -4.28 5.53 -13.55
N ILE A 68 -4.60 4.34 -13.01
CA ILE A 68 -4.39 3.03 -13.63
C ILE A 68 -5.59 2.13 -13.38
N SER A 69 -5.77 1.12 -14.23
CA SER A 69 -6.74 0.05 -14.01
C SER A 69 -6.19 -1.02 -13.08
N GLY A 70 -7.06 -1.73 -12.36
CA GLY A 70 -6.67 -2.82 -11.48
C GLY A 70 -7.70 -3.10 -10.40
N VAL A 71 -7.26 -3.66 -9.28
CA VAL A 71 -8.11 -3.84 -8.09
C VAL A 71 -7.76 -2.78 -7.04
N LEU A 72 -8.77 -2.12 -6.47
CA LEU A 72 -8.59 -1.23 -5.33
C LEU A 72 -8.17 -2.06 -4.11
N ARG A 73 -6.91 -1.94 -3.70
CA ARG A 73 -6.32 -2.80 -2.66
C ARG A 73 -6.30 -2.14 -1.29
N GLY A 74 -6.10 -0.84 -1.25
CA GLY A 74 -6.10 -0.06 -0.03
C GLY A 74 -6.95 1.19 -0.21
N LEU A 75 -7.70 1.52 0.83
CA LEU A 75 -8.43 2.78 0.93
C LEU A 75 -8.46 3.22 2.39
N ILE A 76 -8.23 4.50 2.64
CA ILE A 76 -8.33 5.09 3.97
C ILE A 76 -9.77 5.01 4.47
N TYR A 77 -9.95 4.99 5.78
CA TYR A 77 -11.26 4.86 6.40
C TYR A 77 -12.19 6.02 5.99
N PRO A 78 -13.48 5.76 5.68
CA PRO A 78 -14.43 6.80 5.32
C PRO A 78 -14.48 7.94 6.35
N GLN A 79 -14.73 9.16 5.89
CA GLN A 79 -14.86 10.36 6.72
C GLN A 79 -13.58 10.78 7.48
N THR A 80 -12.44 10.14 7.19
CA THR A 80 -11.14 10.56 7.72
C THR A 80 -10.76 11.93 7.14
N TRP A 81 -10.24 12.81 7.99
CA TRP A 81 -9.66 14.07 7.55
C TRP A 81 -8.31 13.82 6.87
N VAL A 82 -8.15 14.29 5.64
CA VAL A 82 -6.93 14.13 4.84
C VAL A 82 -6.38 15.49 4.42
N THR A 83 -5.08 15.55 4.15
CA THR A 83 -4.43 16.73 3.57
C THR A 83 -4.10 16.49 2.10
N LYS A 84 -4.04 17.57 1.30
CA LYS A 84 -3.70 17.47 -0.11
C LYS A 84 -2.38 16.72 -0.33
N GLY A 85 -2.39 15.72 -1.20
CA GLY A 85 -1.23 14.87 -1.51
C GLY A 85 -1.03 13.69 -0.56
N MET A 86 -1.77 13.61 0.56
CA MET A 86 -1.73 12.47 1.48
C MET A 86 -2.10 11.19 0.75
N LYS A 87 -1.37 10.09 1.00
CA LYS A 87 -1.74 8.78 0.45
C LYS A 87 -3.03 8.32 1.13
N VAL A 88 -4.06 8.07 0.33
CA VAL A 88 -5.39 7.64 0.81
C VAL A 88 -5.78 6.25 0.29
N GLY A 89 -4.94 5.63 -0.54
CA GLY A 89 -5.20 4.27 -1.02
C GLY A 89 -4.17 3.80 -2.03
N ASP A 90 -4.38 2.61 -2.57
CA ASP A 90 -3.62 2.10 -3.71
C ASP A 90 -4.39 1.06 -4.52
N ILE A 91 -4.07 1.02 -5.81
CA ILE A 91 -4.57 0.07 -6.79
C ILE A 91 -3.46 -0.97 -7.04
N ASP A 92 -3.87 -2.23 -7.16
CA ASP A 92 -3.01 -3.34 -7.57
C ASP A 92 -3.26 -3.64 -9.05
N PRO A 93 -2.31 -3.30 -9.96
CA PRO A 93 -2.49 -3.46 -11.40
C PRO A 93 -2.59 -4.93 -11.85
N ARG A 94 -2.21 -5.88 -10.99
CA ARG A 94 -2.33 -7.31 -11.29
C ARG A 94 -3.79 -7.76 -11.36
N GLY A 95 -4.72 -7.01 -10.78
CA GLY A 95 -6.16 -7.26 -10.91
C GLY A 95 -6.67 -8.48 -10.13
N ILE A 96 -5.89 -9.04 -9.20
CA ILE A 96 -6.25 -10.24 -8.43
C ILE A 96 -6.90 -9.83 -7.11
N ARG A 97 -8.22 -9.96 -7.02
CA ARG A 97 -9.03 -9.53 -5.86
C ARG A 97 -8.66 -10.28 -4.59
N GLU A 98 -8.35 -11.56 -4.69
CA GLU A 98 -8.01 -12.44 -3.57
C GLU A 98 -6.79 -11.91 -2.82
N TYR A 99 -5.89 -11.20 -3.50
CA TYR A 99 -4.72 -10.64 -2.85
C TYR A 99 -5.05 -9.52 -1.86
N CYS A 100 -6.22 -8.88 -1.93
CA CYS A 100 -6.69 -7.93 -0.92
C CYS A 100 -6.92 -8.59 0.45
N PHE A 101 -7.21 -9.88 0.47
CA PHE A 101 -7.65 -10.62 1.66
C PHE A 101 -6.64 -11.69 2.10
N THR A 102 -5.43 -11.64 1.56
CA THR A 102 -4.32 -12.52 1.95
C THR A 102 -3.13 -11.70 2.46
N VAL A 103 -2.32 -12.31 3.30
CA VAL A 103 -1.06 -11.71 3.75
C VAL A 103 -0.15 -11.51 2.54
N SER A 104 0.39 -10.32 2.36
CA SER A 104 1.32 -10.05 1.26
C SER A 104 2.61 -10.85 1.42
N ASP A 105 3.27 -11.13 0.29
CA ASP A 105 4.64 -11.63 0.26
C ASP A 105 5.56 -10.78 1.15
N LYS A 106 5.47 -9.45 1.06
CA LYS A 106 6.26 -8.51 1.85
C LYS A 106 6.03 -8.68 3.36
N ALA A 107 4.76 -8.74 3.78
CA ALA A 107 4.41 -8.92 5.18
C ALA A 107 4.86 -10.30 5.71
N ARG A 108 4.71 -11.38 4.91
CA ARG A 108 5.23 -12.71 5.28
C ARG A 108 6.74 -12.70 5.47
N SER A 109 7.49 -12.11 4.54
CA SER A 109 8.95 -12.02 4.64
C SER A 109 9.40 -11.28 5.90
N ILE A 110 8.77 -10.13 6.22
CA ILE A 110 9.10 -9.37 7.43
C ILE A 110 8.69 -10.14 8.70
N GLY A 111 7.50 -10.73 8.73
CA GLY A 111 7.04 -11.51 9.87
C GLY A 111 7.96 -12.71 10.17
N GLY A 112 8.39 -13.43 9.13
CA GLY A 112 9.36 -14.52 9.26
C GLY A 112 10.71 -14.05 9.81
N ALA A 113 11.21 -12.92 9.33
CA ALA A 113 12.47 -12.32 9.80
C ALA A 113 12.41 -11.94 11.29
N VAL A 114 11.28 -11.37 11.73
CA VAL A 114 11.08 -11.03 13.15
C VAL A 114 11.09 -12.29 14.01
N LEU A 115 10.37 -13.34 13.57
CA LEU A 115 10.36 -14.62 14.28
C LEU A 115 11.77 -15.23 14.36
N GLU A 116 12.51 -15.25 13.25
CA GLU A 116 13.90 -15.72 13.19
C GLU A 116 14.78 -14.97 14.18
N ALA A 117 14.73 -13.63 14.19
CA ALA A 117 15.53 -12.79 15.08
C ALA A 117 15.22 -13.06 16.57
N ILE A 118 13.94 -13.22 16.92
CA ILE A 118 13.50 -13.54 18.29
C ILE A 118 14.01 -14.92 18.69
N CYS A 119 13.81 -15.95 17.86
CA CYS A 119 14.28 -17.30 18.14
C CYS A 119 15.81 -17.34 18.29
N ALA A 120 16.54 -16.63 17.43
CA ALA A 120 18.00 -16.53 17.54
C ALA A 120 18.44 -15.82 18.82
N TYR A 121 17.73 -14.78 19.25
CA TYR A 121 18.02 -14.07 20.49
C TYR A 121 17.77 -14.93 21.73
N LEU A 122 16.62 -15.59 21.80
CA LEU A 122 16.23 -16.40 22.96
C LEU A 122 17.04 -17.69 23.11
N ASN A 123 17.61 -18.22 22.02
CA ASN A 123 18.41 -19.44 22.04
C ASN A 123 19.93 -19.20 22.14
N LYS A 124 20.38 -17.94 22.27
CA LYS A 124 21.78 -17.66 22.59
C LYS A 124 22.07 -18.10 24.03
N LYS A 125 22.98 -19.06 24.18
CA LYS A 125 23.60 -19.40 25.47
C LYS A 125 24.60 -18.34 25.88
#